data_AF-A0A928NQK4-F1
#
_entry.id   AF-A0A928NQK4-F1
#
_cell.length_a   1.000
_cell.length_b   1.000
_cell.length_c   1.000
_cell.angle_alpha   90.00
_cell.angle_beta   90.00
_cell.angle_gamma   90.00
#
_symmetry.space_group_name_H-M   'P 1'
#
loop_
_entity.id
_entity.type
_entity.pdbx_description
1 polymer ?
#
loop_
_entity_poly.entity_id
_entity_poly.type
_entity_poly.pdbx_seq_one_letter_code
_entity_poly.pdbx_strand_id
1 'polypeptide(L)'
;MFDNVGEKIKNISKQIFMYELAVFVLLGIIQLGKTNDLDGIEVFLNIIWSVLIVVIGFAVSYLSVILAYGFGELIENSKIIADALKDNDNKNNTYCTNNSNKPNGVKSVLEEVYRTGDAEPSGEKLKCKACNLSIKHLPCPYCGYDE
;
A
#
# COMPACT_ATOMS: atom_id res chain seq x y z
N MET A 1 15.00 10.59 6.96
CA MET A 1 15.13 11.00 5.52
C MET A 1 13.97 10.47 4.68
N PHE A 2 13.43 9.28 4.99
CA PHE A 2 12.20 8.73 4.39
C PHE A 2 10.96 8.98 5.26
N ASP A 3 10.93 10.12 5.94
CA ASP A 3 9.81 10.52 6.79
C ASP A 3 8.84 11.35 5.94
N ASN A 4 7.53 11.13 6.12
CA ASN A 4 6.45 11.76 5.36
C ASN A 4 6.59 11.65 3.82
N VAL A 5 6.92 10.46 3.32
CA VAL A 5 6.93 10.19 1.87
C VAL A 5 5.55 10.40 1.24
N GLY A 6 4.48 10.01 1.93
CA GLY A 6 3.09 10.22 1.50
C GLY A 6 2.76 11.70 1.27
N GLU A 7 2.98 12.54 2.29
CA GLU A 7 2.81 13.99 2.20
C GLU A 7 3.63 14.65 1.07
N LYS A 8 4.90 14.24 0.88
CA LYS A 8 5.74 14.74 -0.21
C LYS A 8 5.16 14.39 -1.58
N ILE A 9 4.69 13.16 -1.78
CA ILE A 9 4.05 12.74 -3.04
C ILE A 9 2.77 13.53 -3.29
N LYS A 10 1.94 13.75 -2.25
CA LYS A 10 0.72 14.56 -2.32
C LYS A 10 1.02 16.03 -2.70
N ASN A 11 2.14 16.58 -2.25
CA ASN A 11 2.51 17.96 -2.58
C ASN A 11 3.10 18.08 -3.99
N ILE A 12 3.92 17.11 -4.41
CA ILE A 12 4.49 17.05 -5.76
C ILE A 12 3.39 16.83 -6.80
N SER A 13 2.37 16.00 -6.51
CA SER A 13 1.27 15.76 -7.45
C SER A 13 0.49 17.05 -7.78
N LYS A 14 0.28 17.94 -6.80
CA LYS A 14 -0.31 19.26 -7.03
C LYS A 14 0.56 20.15 -7.91
N GLN A 15 1.89 20.08 -7.76
CA GLN A 15 2.81 20.84 -8.61
C GLN A 15 2.80 20.31 -10.04
N ILE A 16 2.85 18.99 -10.21
CA ILE A 16 2.78 18.33 -11.53
C ILE A 16 1.49 18.73 -12.26
N PHE A 17 0.35 18.77 -11.57
CA PHE A 17 -0.91 19.22 -12.17
C PHE A 17 -0.83 20.63 -12.77
N MET A 18 -0.27 21.57 -12.00
CA MET A 18 -0.11 22.96 -12.44
C MET A 18 0.80 23.03 -13.67
N TYR A 19 1.88 22.25 -13.68
CA TYR A 19 2.79 22.17 -14.83
C TYR A 19 2.12 21.55 -16.06
N GLU A 20 1.42 20.41 -15.91
CA GLU A 20 0.72 19.74 -17.01
C GLU A 20 -0.36 20.66 -17.60
N LEU A 21 -1.16 21.29 -16.76
CA LEU A 21 -2.19 22.22 -17.21
C LEU A 21 -1.59 23.40 -17.98
N ALA A 22 -0.49 23.99 -17.47
CA ALA A 22 0.22 25.06 -18.16
C ALA A 22 0.74 24.63 -19.54
N VAL A 23 1.30 23.42 -19.64
CA VAL A 23 1.79 22.86 -20.91
C VAL A 23 0.65 22.69 -21.92
N PHE A 24 -0.49 22.11 -21.52
CA PHE A 24 -1.64 21.94 -22.43
C PHE A 24 -2.24 23.27 -22.89
N VAL A 25 -2.30 24.27 -22.00
CA VAL A 25 -2.73 25.63 -22.36
C VAL A 25 -1.77 26.24 -23.38
N LEU A 26 -0.45 26.15 -23.15
CA LEU A 26 0.54 26.66 -24.10
C LEU A 26 0.45 25.96 -25.46
N LEU A 27 0.27 24.64 -25.49
CA LEU A 27 0.08 23.89 -26.73
C LEU A 27 -1.17 24.35 -27.50
N GLY A 28 -2.29 24.58 -26.80
CA GLY A 28 -3.50 25.14 -27.40
C GLY A 28 -3.28 26.52 -28.03
N ILE A 29 -2.55 27.41 -27.35
CA ILE A 29 -2.22 28.75 -27.85
C ILE A 29 -1.27 28.68 -29.06
N ILE A 30 -0.25 27.83 -29.01
CA ILE A 30 0.69 27.65 -30.12
C ILE A 30 -0.05 27.13 -31.36
N GLN A 31 -1.00 26.21 -31.17
CA GLN A 31 -1.80 25.65 -32.25
C GLN A 31 -2.72 26.72 -32.89
N LEU A 32 -3.30 27.61 -32.09
CA LEU A 32 -4.03 28.79 -32.55
C LEU A 32 -3.17 29.74 -33.39
N GLY A 33 -1.88 29.89 -33.07
CA GLY A 33 -0.97 30.78 -33.81
C GLY A 33 -0.56 30.31 -35.21
N LYS A 34 -0.87 29.06 -35.59
CA LYS A 34 -0.50 28.46 -36.88
C LYS A 34 -1.52 28.73 -38.00
N THR A 35 -2.40 29.71 -37.84
CA THR A 35 -3.51 29.99 -38.78
C THR A 35 -3.15 30.86 -39.98
N ASN A 36 -1.90 31.34 -40.09
CA ASN A 36 -1.54 32.39 -41.05
C ASN A 36 -1.64 31.98 -42.53
N ASP A 37 -1.58 30.69 -42.84
CA ASP A 37 -1.67 30.15 -44.21
C ASP A 37 -2.95 29.34 -44.47
N LEU A 38 -3.93 29.40 -43.57
CA LEU A 38 -5.13 28.55 -43.60
C LEU A 38 -6.35 29.28 -44.18
N ASP A 39 -7.17 28.56 -44.95
CA ASP A 39 -8.47 29.04 -45.43
C ASP A 39 -9.50 29.15 -44.29
N GLY A 40 -10.59 29.91 -44.48
CA GLY A 40 -11.57 30.21 -43.42
C GLY A 40 -12.20 28.98 -42.74
N ILE A 41 -12.36 27.86 -43.46
CA ILE A 41 -12.84 26.58 -42.90
C ILE A 41 -11.75 25.91 -42.06
N GLU A 42 -10.50 25.95 -42.51
CA GLU A 42 -9.36 25.35 -41.81
C GLU A 42 -9.03 26.11 -40.53
N VAL A 43 -9.15 27.44 -40.53
CA VAL A 43 -9.06 28.27 -39.32
C VAL A 43 -10.10 27.84 -38.28
N PHE A 44 -11.35 27.63 -38.69
CA PHE A 44 -12.42 27.18 -37.80
C PHE A 44 -12.14 25.80 -37.20
N LEU A 45 -11.71 24.83 -38.02
CA LEU A 45 -11.32 23.50 -37.54
C LEU A 45 -10.13 23.56 -36.59
N ASN A 46 -9.14 24.42 -36.85
CA ASN A 46 -7.97 24.57 -36.00
C ASN A 46 -8.32 25.16 -34.61
N ILE A 47 -9.27 26.10 -34.55
CA ILE A 47 -9.80 26.63 -33.28
C ILE A 47 -10.46 25.51 -32.48
N ILE A 48 -11.33 24.70 -33.11
CA ILE A 48 -11.98 23.56 -32.44
C ILE A 48 -10.93 22.59 -31.90
N TRP A 49 -9.92 22.23 -32.70
CA TRP A 49 -8.83 21.36 -32.29
C TRP A 49 -8.03 21.93 -31.12
N SER A 50 -7.74 23.23 -31.13
CA SER A 50 -7.00 23.90 -30.06
C SER A 50 -7.76 23.87 -28.74
N VAL A 51 -9.08 24.10 -28.77
CA VAL A 51 -9.94 23.97 -27.58
C VAL A 51 -10.00 22.52 -27.11
N LEU A 52 -10.13 21.57 -28.04
CA LEU A 52 -10.19 20.14 -27.72
C LEU A 52 -8.91 19.67 -26.99
N ILE A 53 -7.73 20.13 -27.43
CA ILE A 53 -6.45 19.83 -26.77
C ILE A 53 -6.45 20.30 -25.31
N VAL A 54 -6.95 21.50 -25.03
CA VAL A 54 -7.01 22.01 -23.65
C VAL A 54 -7.99 21.20 -22.79
N VAL A 55 -9.15 20.85 -23.34
CA VAL A 55 -10.16 20.05 -22.63
C VAL A 55 -9.65 18.64 -22.32
N ILE A 56 -9.06 17.97 -23.30
CA ILE A 56 -8.44 16.65 -23.12
C ILE A 56 -7.27 16.75 -22.15
N GLY A 57 -6.43 17.77 -22.30
CA GLY A 57 -5.29 18.04 -21.42
C GLY A 57 -5.71 18.22 -19.96
N PHE A 58 -6.80 18.93 -19.72
CA PHE A 58 -7.39 19.06 -18.38
C PHE A 58 -7.82 17.71 -17.81
N ALA A 59 -8.53 16.89 -18.61
CA ALA A 59 -8.96 15.56 -18.16
C ALA A 59 -7.77 14.65 -17.83
N VAL A 60 -6.73 14.65 -18.66
CA VAL A 60 -5.49 13.88 -18.43
C VAL A 60 -4.79 14.37 -17.16
N SER A 61 -4.64 15.68 -16.99
CA SER A 61 -3.99 16.27 -15.81
C SER A 61 -4.77 15.92 -14.54
N TYR A 62 -6.10 15.93 -14.60
CA TYR A 62 -6.96 15.56 -13.48
C TYR A 62 -6.81 14.08 -13.09
N LEU A 63 -6.78 13.18 -14.08
CA LEU A 63 -6.51 11.75 -13.87
C LEU A 63 -5.13 11.52 -13.24
N SER A 64 -4.11 12.24 -13.71
CA SER A 64 -2.74 12.18 -13.18
C SER A 64 -2.69 12.54 -11.69
N VAL A 65 -3.39 13.61 -11.28
CA VAL A 65 -3.49 14.02 -9.87
C VAL A 65 -4.18 12.97 -9.02
N ILE A 66 -5.31 12.44 -9.46
CA ILE A 66 -6.05 11.44 -8.69
C ILE A 66 -5.16 10.23 -8.40
N LEU A 67 -4.46 9.74 -9.42
CA LEU A 67 -3.57 8.59 -9.29
C LEU A 67 -2.42 8.91 -8.33
N ALA A 68 -1.67 9.98 -8.58
CA ALA A 68 -0.50 10.33 -7.77
C ALA A 68 -0.87 10.66 -6.31
N TYR A 69 -1.95 11.41 -6.11
CA TYR A 69 -2.47 11.71 -4.77
C TYR A 69 -2.97 10.45 -4.07
N GLY A 70 -3.71 9.58 -4.78
CA GLY A 70 -4.19 8.30 -4.27
C GLY A 70 -3.05 7.40 -3.82
N PHE A 71 -1.99 7.26 -4.62
CA PHE A 71 -0.79 6.53 -4.21
C PHE A 71 -0.14 7.12 -2.96
N GLY A 72 -0.08 8.45 -2.84
CA GLY A 72 0.41 9.13 -1.63
C GLY A 72 -0.41 8.75 -0.38
N GLU A 73 -1.73 8.71 -0.49
CA GLU A 73 -2.65 8.29 0.59
C GLU A 73 -2.43 6.82 1.01
N LEU A 74 -2.28 5.92 0.03
CA LEU A 74 -2.06 4.49 0.28
C LEU A 74 -0.75 4.22 1.01
N ILE A 75 0.32 4.92 0.63
CA ILE A 75 1.65 4.78 1.27
C ILE A 75 1.58 5.23 2.73
N GLU A 76 0.88 6.33 3.01
CA GLU A 76 0.74 6.87 4.35
C GLU A 76 -0.05 5.91 5.26
N ASN A 77 -1.16 5.37 4.77
CA ASN A 77 -1.94 4.36 5.49
C ASN A 77 -1.17 3.04 5.71
N SER A 78 -0.40 2.60 4.73
CA SER A 78 0.42 1.39 4.85
C SER A 78 1.51 1.54 5.91
N LYS A 79 2.12 2.73 6.01
CA LYS A 79 3.13 3.03 7.04
C LYS A 79 2.53 2.96 8.45
N ILE A 80 1.34 3.53 8.66
CA ILE A 80 0.64 3.49 9.96
C ILE A 80 0.38 2.05 10.39
N ILE A 81 -0.06 1.18 9.46
CA ILE A 81 -0.32 -0.23 9.75
C ILE A 81 0.99 -0.96 10.08
N ALA A 82 2.06 -0.72 9.34
CA ALA A 82 3.35 -1.33 9.59
C ALA A 82 3.93 -0.93 10.97
N ASP A 83 3.80 0.34 11.33
CA ASP A 83 4.25 0.85 12.63
C ASP A 83 3.39 0.27 13.78
N ALA A 84 2.07 0.17 13.60
CA ALA A 84 1.18 -0.48 14.56
C ALA A 84 1.50 -1.97 14.76
N LEU A 85 1.85 -2.69 13.70
CA LEU A 85 2.25 -4.11 13.80
C LEU A 85 3.57 -4.28 14.56
N LYS A 86 4.55 -3.40 14.33
CA LYS A 86 5.83 -3.41 15.05
C LYS A 86 5.66 -3.13 16.54
N ASP A 87 4.80 -2.19 16.90
CA ASP A 87 4.52 -1.87 18.31
C ASP A 87 3.85 -3.04 19.05
N ASN A 88 2.96 -3.78 18.37
CA ASN A 88 2.34 -4.96 18.95
C ASN A 88 3.34 -6.11 19.13
N ASP A 89 4.26 -6.32 18.18
CA ASP A 89 5.29 -7.34 18.29
C ASP A 89 6.28 -7.05 19.44
N ASN A 90 6.69 -5.78 19.60
CA ASN A 90 7.52 -5.36 20.74
C ASN A 90 6.82 -5.52 22.09
N LYS A 91 5.52 -5.23 22.18
CA LYS A 91 4.74 -5.47 23.40
C LYS A 91 4.68 -6.95 23.74
N ASN A 92 4.41 -7.81 22.75
CA ASN A 92 4.32 -9.26 22.95
C ASN A 92 5.65 -9.87 23.40
N ASN A 93 6.78 -9.39 22.88
CA ASN A 93 8.12 -9.84 23.28
C ASN A 93 8.52 -9.42 24.71
N THR A 94 7.90 -8.36 25.25
CA THR A 94 8.12 -7.91 26.63
C THR A 94 7.35 -8.76 27.65
N TYR A 95 6.26 -9.42 27.24
CA TYR A 95 5.52 -10.35 28.12
C TYR A 95 6.15 -11.75 28.18
N CYS A 96 7.04 -12.10 27.25
CA CYS A 96 7.73 -13.40 27.25
C CYS A 96 9.14 -13.38 27.86
N THR A 97 9.69 -12.22 28.23
CA THR A 97 11.07 -12.11 28.74
C THR A 97 11.19 -12.06 30.27
N ASN A 98 10.10 -11.79 31.00
CA ASN A 98 10.13 -11.72 32.47
C ASN A 98 10.05 -13.06 33.21
N ASN A 99 10.10 -14.20 32.51
CA ASN A 99 10.07 -15.52 33.14
C ASN A 99 11.22 -16.44 32.72
N SER A 100 12.40 -15.88 32.42
CA SER A 100 13.60 -16.65 32.12
C SER A 100 14.50 -16.87 33.35
N ASN A 101 13.98 -17.58 34.36
CA ASN A 101 14.85 -18.42 35.20
C ASN A 101 15.11 -19.72 34.44
N LYS A 102 16.26 -19.74 33.74
CA LYS A 102 16.87 -20.85 32.98
C LYS A 102 16.97 -22.16 33.80
N PRO A 103 17.11 -23.37 33.20
CA PRO A 103 18.31 -23.66 32.40
C PRO A 103 18.21 -24.62 31.19
N ASN A 104 19.12 -24.35 30.25
CA ASN A 104 19.93 -25.26 29.41
C ASN A 104 19.32 -26.05 28.23
N GLY A 105 19.93 -25.82 27.05
CA GLY A 105 19.67 -26.47 25.76
C GLY A 105 18.50 -25.80 25.05
N VAL A 106 18.63 -25.20 23.87
CA VAL A 106 18.89 -25.90 22.61
C VAL A 106 19.39 -24.88 21.58
N LYS A 107 20.35 -25.34 20.78
CA LYS A 107 20.90 -24.71 19.57
C LYS A 107 19.80 -24.36 18.56
N SER A 108 19.90 -23.16 17.99
CA SER A 108 19.56 -22.79 16.60
C SER A 108 18.45 -23.56 15.88
N VAL A 109 17.34 -22.88 15.58
CA VAL A 109 16.62 -23.08 14.32
C VAL A 109 16.22 -21.70 13.79
N LEU A 110 17.08 -21.16 12.94
CA LEU A 110 16.70 -20.18 11.94
C LEU A 110 15.89 -20.95 10.87
N GLU A 111 14.87 -20.30 10.32
CA GLU A 111 14.32 -20.59 8.99
C GLU A 111 13.37 -21.79 8.84
N GLU A 112 12.06 -21.51 8.75
CA GLU A 112 11.12 -21.99 7.72
C GLU A 112 9.68 -21.97 8.25
N VAL A 113 8.93 -20.90 7.94
CA VAL A 113 7.48 -21.04 7.74
C VAL A 113 7.11 -20.24 6.49
N TYR A 114 7.52 -20.76 5.34
CA TYR A 114 6.82 -20.52 4.08
C TYR A 114 5.84 -21.67 3.85
N ARG A 115 4.54 -21.32 3.90
CA ARG A 115 3.49 -21.76 2.98
C ARG A 115 3.01 -23.23 3.02
N THR A 116 1.72 -23.34 2.70
CA THR A 116 0.93 -24.56 2.40
C THR A 116 0.46 -25.29 3.65
N GLY A 117 -0.76 -25.78 3.75
CA GLY A 117 -1.84 -25.96 2.80
C GLY A 117 -2.79 -26.96 3.46
N ASP A 118 -4.07 -26.73 3.28
CA ASP A 118 -5.22 -27.63 3.46
C ASP A 118 -4.91 -29.11 3.73
N ALA A 119 -5.27 -29.60 4.93
CA ALA A 119 -5.62 -31.00 5.18
C ALA A 119 -6.38 -31.13 6.51
N GLU A 120 -7.69 -31.38 6.43
CA GLU A 120 -8.43 -32.01 7.54
C GLU A 120 -7.91 -33.44 7.76
N PRO A 121 -7.76 -33.85 9.02
CA PRO A 121 -8.24 -35.17 9.37
C PRO A 121 -9.19 -35.13 10.57
N SER A 122 -10.28 -35.86 10.39
CA SER A 122 -11.17 -36.37 11.43
C SER A 122 -10.38 -37.15 12.47
N GLY A 123 -10.33 -36.64 13.70
CA GLY A 123 -9.70 -37.30 14.84
C GLY A 123 -10.45 -36.94 16.11
N GLU A 124 -10.72 -37.95 16.93
CA GLU A 124 -11.42 -37.85 18.22
C GLU A 124 -10.91 -36.67 19.06
N LYS A 125 -11.85 -35.85 19.56
CA LYS A 125 -11.52 -34.67 20.37
C LYS A 125 -11.04 -35.11 21.76
N LEU A 126 -9.73 -35.14 21.97
CA LEU A 126 -9.17 -35.28 23.32
C LEU A 126 -9.34 -33.95 24.08
N LYS A 127 -9.77 -34.02 25.34
CA LYS A 127 -9.81 -32.85 26.23
C LYS A 127 -8.53 -32.81 27.06
N CYS A 128 -7.83 -31.68 27.06
CA CYS A 128 -6.70 -31.47 27.96
C CYS A 128 -7.20 -31.37 29.40
N LYS A 129 -6.62 -32.15 30.31
CA LYS A 129 -7.04 -32.21 31.73
C LYS A 129 -6.73 -30.92 32.51
N ALA A 130 -5.68 -30.19 32.11
CA ALA A 130 -5.26 -28.96 32.78
C ALA A 130 -6.08 -27.74 32.37
N CYS A 131 -6.35 -27.56 31.07
CA CYS A 131 -7.03 -26.36 30.55
C CYS A 131 -8.46 -26.61 30.04
N ASN A 132 -8.91 -27.87 30.04
CA ASN A 132 -10.25 -28.31 29.62
C ASN A 132 -10.60 -27.93 28.16
N LEU A 133 -9.60 -27.57 27.33
CA LEU A 133 -9.76 -27.30 25.91
C LEU A 133 -9.65 -28.59 25.08
N SER A 134 -10.38 -28.62 23.96
CA SER A 134 -10.28 -29.72 23.00
C SER A 134 -9.00 -29.57 22.17
N ILE A 135 -8.16 -30.59 22.18
CA ILE A 135 -6.88 -30.63 21.45
C ILE A 135 -6.82 -31.84 20.52
N LYS A 136 -5.98 -31.76 19.49
CA LYS A 136 -5.78 -32.81 18.48
C LYS A 136 -4.51 -33.65 18.69
N HIS A 137 -3.56 -33.19 19.51
CA HIS A 137 -2.27 -33.84 19.75
C HIS A 137 -1.72 -33.40 21.13
N LEU A 138 -0.93 -34.28 21.77
CA LEU A 138 -0.11 -33.95 22.95
C LEU A 138 1.35 -33.69 22.50
N PRO A 139 2.10 -32.80 23.18
CA PRO A 139 1.70 -31.93 24.30
C PRO A 139 0.71 -30.83 23.91
N CYS A 140 -0.08 -30.34 24.87
CA CYS A 140 -1.07 -29.28 24.62
C CYS A 140 -0.39 -27.99 24.11
N PRO A 141 -0.77 -27.44 22.93
CA PRO A 141 -0.13 -26.25 22.37
C PRO A 141 -0.43 -24.96 23.17
N TYR A 142 -1.43 -24.98 24.05
CA TYR A 142 -1.82 -23.83 24.85
C TYR A 142 -1.16 -23.80 26.24
N CYS A 143 -0.95 -24.96 26.86
CA CYS A 143 -0.43 -25.04 28.23
C CYS A 143 0.81 -25.94 28.39
N GLY A 144 1.26 -26.61 27.33
CA GLY A 144 2.44 -27.49 27.35
C GLY A 144 2.25 -28.81 28.10
N TYR A 145 1.04 -29.12 28.56
CA TYR A 145 0.74 -30.33 29.33
C TYR A 145 0.82 -31.60 28.46
N ASP A 146 1.62 -32.57 28.90
CA ASP A 146 1.98 -33.77 28.15
C ASP A 146 1.45 -35.10 28.74
N GLU A 147 0.71 -35.13 29.86
CA GLU A 147 0.03 -36.36 30.38
C GLU A 147 -1.08 -36.14 31.42
#